data_AF-A0A7K3DEK4-F1
#
_entry.id   AF-A0A7K3DEK4-F1
#
_cell.length_a   1.000
_cell.length_b   1.000
_cell.length_c   1.000
_cell.angle_alpha   90.00
_cell.angle_beta   90.00
_cell.angle_gamma   90.00
#
_symmetry.space_group_name_H-M   'P 1'
#
loop_
_entity.id
_entity.type
_entity.pdbx_description
1 polymer ?
#
loop_
_entity_poly.entity_id
_entity_poly.type
_entity_poly.pdbx_seq_one_letter_code
_entity_poly.pdbx_strand_id
1 'polypeptide(L)'
;MTATRRAAAAALALLVPALGLLPASPARAAGPAVEVRVPAHAYLTERGVGPSGGYRIWLDPQPGGGLATLPGATLKVDATDLDGTARLRTRRACGDHVWTALSFTCDLGTLTRGKHSYPDALYVEAAPGSHAGDHGTIRYTFSAPGRADASFTTEVWVAGPDLREHVDKPLRGLAPGSTVEFTPRVRNVGRVPAHGFGVSFNSARLDFRTDHRNCWYADTRAAYCWFDGTLDPGRTYAFASPVRVEVPDATVNGSFQYDAYLSGPTGNGEDPPTALTTELDPGMKRGTGPELTVRPVAGDGGTFGEEFGLGEVRLSTTQTADLVAGAGRVAGRTGSTTDVTFTLRNAGPGRVFGSSLEITPPEGTAVVEPTPPPDPDGELEWEWECGRLGGGAYTCGPGRALEPGETWRTTLRLRLDRRVRGAEGRAAVALHSTRPAKDPHPGDNTVPISTEITGGPLVEPAEKAAPAPDGPGGGTTAVLAALAVGGVVAAVAAALGIRRIRARRTP
;
A
#
# COMPACT_ATOMS: atom_id res chain seq x y z
N MET A 1 -44.56 -57.49 64.48
CA MET A 1 -44.04 -58.78 64.98
C MET A 1 -42.56 -58.81 64.66
N THR A 2 -41.70 -58.34 65.56
CA THR A 2 -41.08 -59.03 66.71
C THR A 2 -39.63 -59.35 66.43
N ALA A 3 -38.78 -58.83 67.32
CA ALA A 3 -37.69 -59.57 67.97
C ALA A 3 -36.25 -59.47 67.42
N THR A 4 -35.52 -58.53 68.01
CA THR A 4 -34.36 -58.73 68.92
C THR A 4 -33.03 -59.37 68.47
N ARG A 5 -31.98 -58.54 68.68
CA ARG A 5 -30.77 -58.71 69.55
C ARG A 5 -29.59 -59.62 69.14
N ARG A 6 -28.44 -58.91 69.10
CA ARG A 6 -27.11 -59.16 69.76
C ARG A 6 -26.30 -60.39 69.35
N ALA A 7 -25.05 -60.16 68.93
CA ALA A 7 -23.86 -60.51 69.71
C ALA A 7 -22.60 -59.84 69.14
N ALA A 8 -21.74 -59.37 70.03
CA ALA A 8 -20.45 -58.77 69.76
C ALA A 8 -19.36 -59.85 69.61
N ALA A 9 -18.33 -59.57 68.81
CA ALA A 9 -17.03 -60.20 68.95
C ALA A 9 -15.95 -59.14 68.73
N ALA A 10 -15.17 -58.91 69.78
CA ALA A 10 -14.01 -58.04 69.81
C ALA A 10 -12.84 -58.70 69.07
N ALA A 11 -12.13 -57.94 68.24
CA ALA A 11 -10.80 -58.29 67.77
C ALA A 11 -9.89 -57.08 67.99
N LEU A 12 -8.97 -57.26 68.95
CA LEU A 12 -7.88 -56.38 69.30
C LEU A 12 -6.87 -56.42 68.14
N ALA A 13 -6.59 -55.29 67.49
CA ALA A 13 -5.53 -55.18 66.49
C ALA A 13 -4.55 -54.06 66.89
N LEU A 14 -3.28 -54.42 66.87
CA LEU A 14 -2.12 -53.65 67.32
C LEU A 14 -1.98 -52.30 66.62
N LEU A 15 -1.82 -51.23 67.42
CA LEU A 15 -1.37 -49.91 67.00
C LEU A 15 0.15 -49.94 66.70
N VAL A 16 0.50 -49.96 65.41
CA VAL A 16 1.84 -49.58 64.93
C VAL A 16 1.79 -48.08 64.60
N PRO A 17 2.71 -47.23 65.10
CA PRO A 17 2.78 -45.85 64.65
C PRO A 17 3.38 -45.82 63.24
N ALA A 18 2.51 -45.78 62.23
CA ALA A 18 2.92 -45.41 60.88
C ALA A 18 3.33 -43.93 60.90
N LEU A 19 4.64 -43.66 60.89
CA LEU A 19 5.14 -42.35 60.48
C LEU A 19 4.56 -42.07 59.09
N GLY A 20 3.74 -41.04 58.99
CA GLY A 20 3.09 -40.62 57.76
C GLY A 20 4.11 -40.28 56.70
N LEU A 21 4.35 -41.22 55.77
CA LEU A 21 4.75 -40.90 54.41
C LEU A 21 3.56 -40.21 53.76
N LEU A 22 3.48 -38.89 53.91
CA LEU A 22 2.66 -38.07 53.02
C LEU A 22 3.08 -38.42 51.58
N PRO A 23 2.16 -38.79 50.68
CA PRO A 23 2.51 -38.92 49.27
C PRO A 23 3.04 -37.56 48.84
N ALA A 24 4.30 -37.52 48.43
CA ALA A 24 4.87 -36.33 47.81
C ALA A 24 3.92 -35.94 46.67
N SER A 25 3.31 -34.76 46.77
CA SER A 25 2.58 -34.18 45.65
C SER A 25 3.47 -34.29 44.42
N PRO A 26 2.98 -34.77 43.27
CA PRO A 26 3.80 -34.83 42.06
C PRO A 26 4.37 -33.43 41.85
N ALA A 27 5.71 -33.34 41.81
CA ALA A 27 6.39 -32.08 41.55
C ALA A 27 5.79 -31.53 40.26
N ARG A 28 5.09 -30.41 40.37
CA ARG A 28 4.50 -29.73 39.22
C ARG A 28 5.64 -29.46 38.27
N ALA A 29 5.66 -30.12 37.11
CA ALA A 29 6.70 -29.94 36.12
C ALA A 29 6.84 -28.44 35.88
N ALA A 30 8.03 -27.90 36.11
CA ALA A 30 8.28 -26.48 35.89
C ALA A 30 7.88 -26.14 34.46
N GLY A 31 7.13 -25.04 34.29
CA GLY A 31 6.75 -24.56 32.96
C GLY A 31 8.00 -24.31 32.09
N PRO A 32 7.81 -24.16 30.76
CA PRO A 32 8.92 -23.96 29.82
C PRO A 32 9.86 -22.84 30.31
N ALA A 33 11.15 -22.99 30.03
CA ALA A 33 12.17 -22.03 30.44
C ALA A 33 11.82 -20.62 29.96
N VAL A 34 11.34 -20.51 28.72
CA VAL A 34 11.17 -19.24 28.01
C VAL A 34 9.83 -19.23 27.26
N GLU A 35 9.21 -18.05 27.20
CA GLU A 35 8.16 -17.68 26.25
C GLU A 35 8.83 -16.84 25.15
N VAL A 36 8.65 -17.19 23.88
CA VAL A 36 9.34 -16.55 22.75
C VAL A 36 8.34 -16.16 21.67
N ARG A 37 8.55 -14.98 21.08
CA ARG A 37 7.99 -14.61 19.77
C ARG A 37 9.06 -14.80 18.70
N VAL A 38 8.82 -15.73 17.78
CA VAL A 38 9.68 -16.04 16.64
C VAL A 38 8.82 -16.22 15.39
N PRO A 39 9.25 -15.72 14.21
CA PRO A 39 8.56 -15.99 12.97
C PRO A 39 8.50 -17.50 12.69
N ALA A 40 7.31 -18.00 12.36
CA ALA A 40 7.16 -19.36 11.84
C ALA A 40 7.80 -19.50 10.44
N HIS A 41 7.78 -18.44 9.64
CA HIS A 41 8.32 -18.42 8.27
C HIS A 41 9.18 -17.17 8.03
N ALA A 42 10.25 -17.31 7.25
CA ALA A 42 11.12 -16.23 6.80
C ALA A 42 11.37 -16.36 5.29
N TYR A 43 11.17 -15.27 4.53
CA TYR A 43 11.43 -15.22 3.09
C TYR A 43 12.66 -14.36 2.82
N LEU A 44 13.69 -14.93 2.20
CA LEU A 44 14.93 -14.25 1.87
C LEU A 44 14.80 -13.59 0.51
N THR A 45 15.37 -12.39 0.34
CA THR A 45 15.56 -11.85 -1.01
C THR A 45 16.60 -12.65 -1.78
N GLU A 46 16.40 -12.77 -3.09
CA GLU A 46 17.43 -13.34 -3.96
C GLU A 46 18.71 -12.49 -3.89
N ARG A 47 19.86 -13.16 -3.95
CA ARG A 47 21.15 -12.48 -3.86
C ARG A 47 21.37 -11.60 -5.10
N GLY A 48 21.59 -10.30 -4.89
CA GLY A 48 21.77 -9.31 -5.96
C GLY A 48 20.51 -8.52 -6.30
N VAL A 49 19.38 -8.83 -5.67
CA VAL A 49 18.12 -8.07 -5.77
C VAL A 49 17.82 -7.46 -4.39
N GLY A 50 17.98 -6.13 -4.25
CA GLY A 50 17.67 -5.39 -3.01
C GLY A 50 18.87 -5.10 -2.08
N PRO A 51 18.63 -4.40 -0.95
CA PRO A 51 19.71 -3.92 -0.09
C PRO A 51 20.54 -5.07 0.47
N SER A 52 21.85 -5.00 0.25
CA SER A 52 22.84 -5.98 0.69
C SER A 52 22.96 -5.98 2.22
N GLY A 53 22.64 -7.10 2.90
CA GLY A 53 22.80 -7.18 4.36
C GLY A 53 22.33 -8.47 5.04
N GLY A 54 21.52 -9.27 4.35
CA GLY A 54 20.84 -10.44 4.93
C GLY A 54 19.60 -10.05 5.74
N TYR A 55 18.65 -10.96 5.80
CA TYR A 55 17.41 -10.85 6.56
C TYR A 55 17.67 -11.07 8.06
N ARG A 56 17.13 -10.20 8.92
CA ARG A 56 17.27 -10.34 10.38
C ARG A 56 16.08 -11.12 10.92
N ILE A 57 16.34 -12.26 11.57
CA ILE A 57 15.31 -12.97 12.33
C ILE A 57 15.22 -12.35 13.72
N TRP A 58 14.04 -11.83 14.07
CA TRP A 58 13.75 -11.29 15.40
C TRP A 58 13.40 -12.42 16.38
N LEU A 59 14.20 -12.53 17.44
CA LEU A 59 13.94 -13.41 18.58
C LEU A 59 13.71 -12.51 19.80
N ASP A 60 12.55 -12.57 20.45
CA ASP A 60 12.28 -11.86 21.72
C ASP A 60 11.96 -12.86 22.84
N PRO A 61 13.01 -13.43 23.48
CA PRO A 61 12.83 -14.37 24.57
C PRO A 61 12.50 -13.69 25.90
N GLN A 62 11.45 -14.18 26.55
CA GLN A 62 10.96 -13.72 27.85
C GLN A 62 10.98 -14.87 28.87
N PRO A 63 11.22 -14.60 30.17
CA PRO A 63 11.13 -15.63 31.21
C PRO A 63 9.77 -16.35 31.20
N GLY A 64 9.75 -17.67 31.06
CA GLY A 64 8.51 -18.45 30.96
C GLY A 64 7.81 -18.67 32.31
N GLY A 65 6.51 -18.95 32.27
CA GLY A 65 5.74 -19.35 33.45
C GLY A 65 5.51 -18.21 34.46
N GLY A 66 5.43 -16.97 33.96
CA GLY A 66 5.14 -15.78 34.77
C GLY A 66 6.33 -15.23 35.57
N LEU A 67 7.54 -15.75 35.37
CA LEU A 67 8.73 -15.26 36.07
C LEU A 67 9.07 -13.81 35.68
N ALA A 68 9.58 -13.05 36.65
CA ALA A 68 10.14 -11.72 36.41
C ALA A 68 11.57 -11.79 35.81
N THR A 69 12.36 -12.76 36.25
CA THR A 69 13.74 -12.98 35.77
C THR A 69 14.05 -14.47 35.61
N LEU A 70 14.94 -14.79 34.68
CA LEU A 70 15.45 -16.14 34.43
C LEU A 70 16.96 -16.09 34.19
N PRO A 71 17.79 -16.46 35.17
CA PRO A 71 19.25 -16.49 35.01
C PRO A 71 19.73 -17.73 34.26
N GLY A 72 20.88 -17.61 33.60
CA GLY A 72 21.57 -18.72 32.94
C GLY A 72 20.84 -19.26 31.71
N ALA A 73 20.11 -18.39 30.99
CA ALA A 73 19.42 -18.77 29.78
C ALA A 73 20.42 -18.94 28.62
N THR A 74 20.29 -20.03 27.88
CA THR A 74 21.08 -20.32 26.68
C THR A 74 20.17 -20.56 25.50
N LEU A 75 20.66 -20.28 24.29
CA LEU A 75 19.97 -20.53 23.03
C LEU A 75 20.85 -21.39 22.14
N LYS A 76 20.42 -22.61 21.84
CA LYS A 76 20.99 -23.42 20.77
C LYS A 76 20.27 -23.10 19.46
N VAL A 77 21.03 -22.76 18.42
CA VAL A 77 20.54 -22.60 17.05
C VAL A 77 21.06 -23.76 16.22
N ASP A 78 20.17 -24.43 15.50
CA ASP A 78 20.48 -25.47 14.53
C ASP A 78 19.77 -25.19 13.21
N ALA A 79 20.54 -24.74 12.24
CA ALA A 79 20.17 -24.39 10.89
C ALA A 79 20.89 -25.29 9.87
N THR A 80 21.33 -26.48 10.27
CA THR A 80 22.04 -27.42 9.38
C THR A 80 21.21 -27.83 8.17
N ASP A 81 19.88 -27.77 8.29
CA ASP A 81 18.92 -27.97 7.20
C ASP A 81 18.97 -26.89 6.10
N LEU A 82 19.70 -25.80 6.34
CA LEU A 82 19.93 -24.72 5.37
C LEU A 82 21.27 -24.83 4.62
N ASP A 83 22.03 -25.90 4.82
CA ASP A 83 23.31 -26.07 4.11
C ASP A 83 23.12 -26.03 2.59
N GLY A 84 23.91 -25.19 1.91
CA GLY A 84 23.76 -24.90 0.48
C GLY A 84 22.59 -23.98 0.09
N THR A 85 21.59 -23.78 0.95
CA THR A 85 20.40 -22.95 0.69
C THR A 85 20.55 -21.53 1.25
N ALA A 86 20.98 -21.41 2.51
CA ALA A 86 21.16 -20.14 3.17
C ALA A 86 22.39 -20.16 4.08
N ARG A 87 22.91 -18.98 4.39
CA ARG A 87 24.04 -18.80 5.29
C ARG A 87 23.66 -17.87 6.42
N LEU A 88 24.22 -18.14 7.60
CA LEU A 88 23.91 -17.46 8.84
C LEU A 88 25.07 -16.60 9.31
N ARG A 89 24.77 -15.41 9.82
CA ARG A 89 25.73 -14.57 10.53
C ARG A 89 25.16 -14.17 11.88
N THR A 90 25.98 -14.21 12.92
CA THR A 90 25.61 -13.78 14.27
C THR A 90 26.61 -12.78 14.82
N ARG A 91 26.24 -12.11 15.91
CA ARG A 91 27.11 -11.26 16.72
C ARG A 91 26.80 -11.41 18.21
N ARG A 92 27.67 -10.86 19.06
CA ARG A 92 27.47 -10.67 20.52
C ARG A 92 27.22 -11.97 21.30
N ALA A 93 26.01 -12.17 21.83
CA ALA A 93 25.63 -13.27 22.72
C ALA A 93 25.87 -14.66 22.08
N CYS A 94 25.83 -14.72 20.75
CA CYS A 94 26.09 -15.92 19.97
C CYS A 94 27.55 -16.01 19.47
N GLY A 95 28.41 -15.07 19.83
CA GLY A 95 29.73 -14.90 19.20
C GLY A 95 29.65 -14.30 17.79
N ASP A 96 30.80 -13.87 17.28
CA ASP A 96 30.94 -13.40 15.89
C ASP A 96 31.15 -14.61 14.96
N HIS A 97 30.04 -15.20 14.50
CA HIS A 97 30.08 -16.20 13.43
C HIS A 97 29.80 -15.54 12.09
N VAL A 98 30.76 -15.62 11.17
CA VAL A 98 30.65 -15.03 9.83
C VAL A 98 30.30 -16.14 8.83
N TRP A 99 29.02 -16.24 8.46
CA TRP A 99 28.53 -16.96 7.27
C TRP A 99 28.93 -18.43 7.10
N THR A 100 29.40 -19.13 8.14
CA THR A 100 29.90 -20.52 8.04
C THR A 100 29.37 -21.49 9.09
N ALA A 101 28.94 -21.01 10.27
CA ALA A 101 28.41 -21.88 11.30
C ALA A 101 26.87 -21.98 11.18
N LEU A 102 26.38 -23.17 10.86
CA LEU A 102 24.94 -23.48 10.83
C LEU A 102 24.42 -24.06 12.14
N SER A 103 25.30 -24.39 13.09
CA SER A 103 24.89 -24.74 14.44
C SER A 103 25.85 -24.13 15.46
N PHE A 104 25.28 -23.48 16.47
CA PHE A 104 26.03 -22.80 17.54
C PHE A 104 25.14 -22.63 18.77
N THR A 105 25.74 -22.23 19.90
CA THR A 105 25.04 -21.96 21.15
C THR A 105 25.40 -20.56 21.63
N CYS A 106 24.38 -19.80 21.99
CA CYS A 106 24.47 -18.44 22.52
C CYS A 106 24.26 -18.45 24.04
N ASP A 107 25.02 -17.64 24.75
CA ASP A 107 24.78 -17.35 26.17
C ASP A 107 23.95 -16.06 26.27
N LEU A 108 22.71 -16.18 26.73
CA LEU A 108 21.80 -15.04 26.89
C LEU A 108 21.91 -14.42 28.29
N GLY A 109 22.67 -15.02 29.21
CA GLY A 109 22.79 -14.58 30.59
C GLY A 109 21.46 -14.61 31.32
N THR A 110 21.02 -13.46 31.85
CA THR A 110 19.76 -13.33 32.59
C THR A 110 18.70 -12.64 31.75
N LEU A 111 17.61 -13.35 31.46
CA LEU A 111 16.42 -12.76 30.85
C LEU A 111 15.59 -12.03 31.92
N THR A 112 15.09 -10.86 31.58
CA THR A 112 14.19 -10.08 32.44
C THR A 112 12.92 -9.75 31.69
N ARG A 113 11.77 -10.06 32.29
CA ARG A 113 10.46 -9.84 31.68
C ARG A 113 10.24 -8.37 31.34
N GLY A 114 9.78 -8.10 30.12
CA GLY A 114 9.53 -6.73 29.62
C GLY A 114 10.80 -5.99 29.19
N LYS A 115 11.99 -6.60 29.36
CA LYS A 115 13.21 -6.12 28.74
C LYS A 115 13.43 -6.92 27.47
N HIS A 116 13.41 -6.25 26.32
CA HIS A 116 13.73 -6.91 25.06
C HIS A 116 15.17 -7.41 25.12
N SER A 117 15.29 -8.73 25.19
CA SER A 117 16.58 -9.41 25.29
C SER A 117 16.96 -9.82 23.88
N TYR A 118 17.42 -8.88 23.07
CA TYR A 118 17.82 -9.16 21.70
C TYR A 118 19.14 -9.95 21.71
N PRO A 119 19.18 -11.24 21.34
CA PRO A 119 20.42 -11.78 20.80
C PRO A 119 20.63 -11.00 19.51
N ASP A 120 21.58 -10.06 19.45
CA ASP A 120 21.66 -9.16 18.32
C ASP A 120 22.02 -9.92 17.03
N ALA A 121 20.92 -10.21 16.33
CA ALA A 121 20.68 -10.57 14.96
C ALA A 121 21.35 -11.86 14.48
N LEU A 122 20.54 -12.91 14.54
CA LEU A 122 20.62 -13.98 13.55
C LEU A 122 20.28 -13.37 12.19
N TYR A 123 21.31 -13.10 11.40
CA TYR A 123 21.15 -12.70 10.01
C TYR A 123 21.18 -13.94 9.13
N VAL A 124 20.23 -14.05 8.22
CA VAL A 124 20.11 -15.14 7.27
C VAL A 124 20.10 -14.55 5.87
N GLU A 125 20.86 -15.11 4.95
CA GLU A 125 20.82 -14.71 3.55
C GLU A 125 20.90 -15.92 2.63
N ALA A 126 20.36 -15.78 1.42
CA ALA A 126 20.42 -16.82 0.41
C ALA A 126 21.88 -17.17 0.10
N ALA A 127 22.21 -18.46 0.10
CA ALA A 127 23.55 -18.93 -0.21
C ALA A 127 23.83 -18.77 -1.71
N PRO A 128 25.10 -18.60 -2.12
CA PRO A 128 25.46 -18.61 -3.53
C PRO A 128 24.99 -19.90 -4.21
N GLY A 129 24.25 -19.77 -5.33
CA GLY A 129 23.73 -20.91 -6.08
C GLY A 129 22.35 -21.39 -5.66
N SER A 130 21.76 -20.84 -4.60
CA SER A 130 20.36 -21.08 -4.25
C SER A 130 19.40 -20.45 -5.26
N HIS A 131 18.20 -21.02 -5.33
CA HIS A 131 17.13 -20.69 -6.27
C HIS A 131 15.82 -20.40 -5.55
N ALA A 132 14.94 -19.60 -6.17
CA ALA A 132 13.59 -19.39 -5.67
C ALA A 132 12.85 -20.71 -5.41
N GLY A 133 12.39 -20.91 -4.17
CA GLY A 133 11.75 -22.15 -3.72
C GLY A 133 12.65 -23.06 -2.88
N ASP A 134 13.97 -22.87 -2.88
CA ASP A 134 14.85 -23.57 -1.95
C ASP A 134 14.49 -23.16 -0.52
N HIS A 135 14.45 -24.13 0.40
CA HIS A 135 14.05 -23.86 1.78
C HIS A 135 14.73 -24.82 2.76
N GLY A 136 14.63 -24.49 4.03
CA GLY A 136 15.07 -25.32 5.14
C GLY A 136 14.64 -24.73 6.48
N THR A 137 14.94 -25.44 7.57
CA THR A 137 14.43 -25.09 8.90
C THR A 137 15.56 -24.65 9.84
N ILE A 138 15.31 -23.58 10.58
CA ILE A 138 16.09 -23.21 11.76
C ILE A 138 15.35 -23.70 13.00
N ARG A 139 16.02 -24.48 13.84
CA ARG A 139 15.51 -24.96 15.13
C ARG A 139 16.20 -24.19 16.26
N TYR A 140 15.39 -23.66 17.16
CA TYR A 140 15.84 -22.95 18.36
C TYR A 140 15.51 -23.80 19.58
N THR A 141 16.47 -23.97 20.48
CA THR A 141 16.23 -24.60 21.79
C THR A 141 16.74 -23.67 22.88
N PHE A 142 15.81 -23.19 23.71
CA PHE A 142 16.10 -22.37 24.88
C PHE A 142 16.16 -23.24 26.13
N SER A 143 17.26 -23.13 26.87
CA SER A 143 17.50 -23.91 28.08
C SER A 143 17.88 -22.99 29.24
N ALA A 144 17.43 -23.32 30.45
CA ALA A 144 17.83 -22.63 31.67
C ALA A 144 17.86 -23.62 32.86
N PRO A 145 18.73 -23.41 33.87
CA PRO A 145 18.84 -24.30 35.02
C PRO A 145 17.50 -24.53 35.74
N GLY A 146 17.16 -25.80 35.99
CA GLY A 146 15.94 -26.19 36.72
C GLY A 146 14.64 -25.97 35.96
N ARG A 147 14.69 -25.73 34.64
CA ARG A 147 13.53 -25.53 33.77
C ARG A 147 13.50 -26.58 32.65
N ALA A 148 12.30 -26.83 32.13
CA ALA A 148 12.15 -27.60 30.90
C ALA A 148 12.57 -26.74 29.69
N ASP A 149 13.25 -27.35 28.72
CA ASP A 149 13.63 -26.67 27.49
C ASP A 149 12.41 -26.20 26.70
N ALA A 150 12.54 -25.07 26.01
CA ALA A 150 11.54 -24.57 25.08
C ALA A 150 12.11 -24.63 23.65
N SER A 151 11.38 -25.26 22.73
CA SER A 151 11.83 -25.42 21.33
C SER A 151 10.90 -24.71 20.36
N PHE A 152 11.49 -24.06 19.37
CA PHE A 152 10.80 -23.30 18.33
C PHE A 152 11.44 -23.57 16.96
N THR A 153 10.72 -23.27 15.89
CA THR A 153 11.24 -23.42 14.53
C THR A 153 10.86 -22.24 13.66
N THR A 154 11.75 -21.89 12.74
CA THR A 154 11.46 -21.00 11.60
C THR A 154 11.78 -21.74 10.32
N GLU A 155 10.82 -21.83 9.42
CA GLU A 155 11.05 -22.27 8.04
C GLU A 155 11.55 -21.09 7.21
N VAL A 156 12.67 -21.25 6.52
CA VAL A 156 13.30 -20.21 5.72
C VAL A 156 13.22 -20.59 4.25
N TRP A 157 12.73 -19.69 3.43
CA TRP A 157 12.56 -19.85 1.98
C TRP A 157 13.43 -18.84 1.23
N VAL A 158 14.04 -19.27 0.13
CA VAL A 158 14.73 -18.40 -0.83
C VAL A 158 13.69 -17.85 -1.81
N ALA A 159 13.69 -16.53 -1.96
CA ALA A 159 12.62 -15.73 -2.52
C ALA A 159 11.32 -15.76 -1.68
N GLY A 160 10.54 -14.70 -1.77
CA GLY A 160 9.19 -14.64 -1.21
C GLY A 160 8.14 -15.14 -2.20
N PRO A 161 6.93 -15.43 -1.71
CA PRO A 161 5.77 -15.52 -2.58
C PRO A 161 5.60 -14.21 -3.36
N ASP A 162 4.99 -14.33 -4.54
CA ASP A 162 4.71 -13.19 -5.40
C ASP A 162 3.19 -13.05 -5.51
N LEU A 163 2.62 -12.18 -4.67
CA LEU A 163 1.18 -11.94 -4.60
C LEU A 163 0.79 -10.86 -5.59
N ARG A 164 -0.19 -11.18 -6.45
CA ARG A 164 -0.73 -10.28 -7.46
C ARG A 164 -2.22 -10.13 -7.31
N GLU A 165 -2.68 -8.90 -7.40
CA GLU A 165 -4.08 -8.55 -7.39
C GLU A 165 -4.70 -8.71 -8.77
N HIS A 166 -5.97 -9.12 -8.78
CA HIS A 166 -6.78 -9.18 -9.98
C HIS A 166 -7.13 -7.77 -10.47
N VAL A 167 -7.03 -7.58 -11.78
CA VAL A 167 -7.37 -6.32 -12.46
C VAL A 167 -8.85 -6.35 -12.82
N ASP A 168 -9.65 -5.68 -12.00
CA ASP A 168 -11.08 -5.56 -12.22
C ASP A 168 -11.43 -4.43 -13.20
N LYS A 169 -12.54 -4.62 -13.91
CA LYS A 169 -13.03 -3.61 -14.86
C LYS A 169 -13.61 -2.40 -14.10
N PRO A 170 -13.44 -1.18 -14.63
CA PRO A 170 -14.09 0.00 -14.05
C PRO A 170 -15.61 -0.16 -13.99
N LEU A 171 -16.20 0.25 -12.87
CA LEU A 171 -17.65 0.33 -12.67
C LEU A 171 -18.16 1.73 -13.07
N ARG A 172 -19.29 1.78 -13.77
CA ARG A 172 -19.87 3.02 -14.30
C ARG A 172 -21.36 3.08 -14.05
N GLY A 173 -21.88 4.30 -13.88
CA GLY A 173 -23.31 4.53 -13.72
C GLY A 173 -23.86 4.05 -12.38
N LEU A 174 -23.01 3.99 -11.34
CA LEU A 174 -23.46 3.64 -9.99
C LEU A 174 -24.39 4.73 -9.45
N ALA A 175 -25.44 4.32 -8.75
CA ALA A 175 -26.30 5.28 -8.06
C ALA A 175 -25.56 5.84 -6.83
N PRO A 176 -25.53 7.17 -6.62
CA PRO A 176 -25.11 7.73 -5.34
C PRO A 176 -26.00 7.20 -4.20
N GLY A 177 -25.43 7.03 -3.02
CA GLY A 177 -26.08 6.41 -1.85
C GLY A 177 -26.17 4.88 -1.90
N SER A 178 -25.71 4.24 -2.98
CA SER A 178 -25.75 2.78 -3.11
C SER A 178 -24.61 2.08 -2.35
N THR A 179 -24.77 0.78 -2.09
CA THR A 179 -23.69 -0.10 -1.64
C THR A 179 -23.17 -0.90 -2.82
N VAL A 180 -21.85 -1.00 -2.92
CA VAL A 180 -21.16 -1.83 -3.92
C VAL A 180 -20.44 -2.97 -3.21
N GLU A 181 -20.56 -4.16 -3.78
CA GLU A 181 -19.92 -5.37 -3.28
C GLU A 181 -18.74 -5.73 -4.17
N PHE A 182 -17.55 -5.82 -3.58
CA PHE A 182 -16.33 -6.26 -4.26
C PHE A 182 -15.96 -7.67 -3.81
N THR A 183 -15.59 -8.54 -4.75
CA THR A 183 -15.01 -9.86 -4.44
C THR A 183 -13.59 -9.92 -4.97
N PRO A 184 -12.63 -9.22 -4.31
CA PRO A 184 -11.26 -9.16 -4.81
C PRO A 184 -10.62 -10.55 -4.90
N ARG A 185 -9.55 -10.65 -5.68
CA ARG A 185 -8.85 -11.92 -5.91
C ARG A 185 -7.36 -11.69 -5.89
N VAL A 186 -6.67 -12.63 -5.28
CA VAL A 186 -5.22 -12.63 -5.16
C VAL A 186 -4.70 -13.91 -5.78
N ARG A 187 -3.65 -13.79 -6.57
CA ARG A 187 -2.93 -14.93 -7.12
C ARG A 187 -1.50 -14.91 -6.62
N ASN A 188 -1.03 -16.05 -6.12
CA ASN A 188 0.39 -16.24 -5.91
C ASN A 188 1.00 -16.68 -7.25
N VAL A 189 1.65 -15.78 -7.98
CA VAL A 189 2.36 -16.12 -9.23
C VAL A 189 3.77 -16.63 -8.98
N GLY A 190 4.23 -16.56 -7.73
CA GLY A 190 5.53 -17.02 -7.29
C GLY A 190 5.61 -18.55 -7.20
N ARG A 191 6.81 -19.03 -6.84
CA ARG A 191 7.11 -20.45 -6.65
C ARG A 191 7.03 -20.91 -5.19
N VAL A 192 6.89 -19.95 -4.28
CA VAL A 192 6.92 -20.14 -2.83
C VAL A 192 5.51 -19.92 -2.27
N PRO A 193 4.99 -20.79 -1.38
CA PRO A 193 3.70 -20.56 -0.72
C PRO A 193 3.72 -19.28 0.13
N ALA A 194 2.58 -18.59 0.21
CA ALA A 194 2.42 -17.48 1.15
C ALA A 194 1.73 -17.98 2.41
N HIS A 195 2.51 -18.27 3.45
CA HIS A 195 2.01 -18.66 4.76
C HIS A 195 1.65 -17.44 5.60
N GLY A 196 0.35 -17.24 5.83
CA GLY A 196 -0.15 -16.03 6.47
C GLY A 196 0.01 -14.82 5.55
N PHE A 197 -1.07 -14.06 5.36
CA PHE A 197 -1.01 -12.86 4.52
C PHE A 197 -1.96 -11.80 5.04
N GLY A 198 -1.61 -10.55 4.73
CA GLY A 198 -2.40 -9.38 5.02
C GLY A 198 -2.98 -8.83 3.73
N VAL A 199 -4.09 -8.12 3.84
CA VAL A 199 -4.68 -7.39 2.74
C VAL A 199 -5.03 -6.01 3.25
N SER A 200 -4.47 -4.98 2.60
CA SER A 200 -4.93 -3.62 2.80
C SER A 200 -6.01 -3.33 1.76
N PHE A 201 -7.09 -2.72 2.20
CA PHE A 201 -8.14 -2.19 1.37
C PHE A 201 -8.12 -0.68 1.57
N ASN A 202 -8.13 0.06 0.48
CA ASN A 202 -8.17 1.51 0.48
C ASN A 202 -9.31 1.98 -0.41
N SER A 203 -9.98 3.05 -0.04
CA SER A 203 -11.00 3.66 -0.88
C SER A 203 -10.74 5.13 -1.06
N ALA A 204 -10.86 5.59 -2.30
CA ALA A 204 -10.97 7.01 -2.59
C ALA A 204 -12.45 7.34 -2.71
N ARG A 205 -12.97 8.05 -1.68
CA ARG A 205 -14.32 8.62 -1.64
C ARG A 205 -15.46 7.60 -1.57
N LEU A 206 -15.18 6.42 -1.02
CA LEU A 206 -16.18 5.42 -0.66
C LEU A 206 -16.00 5.11 0.82
N ASP A 207 -17.07 4.69 1.48
CA ASP A 207 -17.03 4.39 2.92
C ASP A 207 -17.09 2.88 3.16
N PHE A 208 -16.09 2.34 3.85
CA PHE A 208 -16.05 0.94 4.27
C PHE A 208 -17.09 0.66 5.34
N ARG A 209 -17.76 -0.48 5.20
CA ARG A 209 -18.50 -1.09 6.29
C ARG A 209 -17.57 -1.92 7.18
N THR A 210 -17.75 -1.82 8.49
CA THR A 210 -16.92 -2.50 9.51
C THR A 210 -17.35 -3.96 9.74
N ASP A 211 -17.41 -4.73 8.66
CA ASP A 211 -18.11 -6.02 8.61
C ASP A 211 -17.31 -7.20 9.20
N HIS A 212 -15.97 -7.15 9.26
CA HIS A 212 -15.16 -8.36 9.48
C HIS A 212 -14.24 -8.28 10.71
N ARG A 213 -14.33 -9.27 11.61
CA ARG A 213 -13.57 -9.30 12.87
C ARG A 213 -12.05 -9.51 12.72
N ASN A 214 -11.57 -10.02 11.60
CA ASN A 214 -10.14 -10.09 11.29
C ASN A 214 -9.64 -8.82 10.60
N CYS A 215 -10.46 -7.78 10.51
CA CYS A 215 -10.12 -6.51 9.89
C CYS A 215 -10.15 -5.35 10.89
N TRP A 216 -9.28 -4.38 10.66
CA TRP A 216 -9.18 -3.11 11.38
C TRP A 216 -9.40 -1.97 10.41
N TYR A 217 -10.26 -1.03 10.77
CA TYR A 217 -10.78 -0.01 9.89
C TYR A 217 -10.34 1.38 10.36
N ALA A 218 -9.67 2.14 9.48
CA ALA A 218 -9.26 3.52 9.71
C ALA A 218 -10.22 4.47 8.98
N ASP A 219 -10.91 5.34 9.73
CA ASP A 219 -11.72 6.47 9.25
C ASP A 219 -12.47 6.23 7.92
N THR A 220 -13.29 5.17 7.90
CA THR A 220 -14.12 4.67 6.77
C THR A 220 -13.41 4.49 5.42
N ARG A 221 -12.10 4.70 5.32
CA ARG A 221 -11.38 4.77 4.03
C ARG A 221 -10.28 3.74 3.87
N ALA A 222 -9.90 3.07 4.95
CA ALA A 222 -9.01 1.94 4.86
C ALA A 222 -9.47 0.80 5.76
N ALA A 223 -9.18 -0.42 5.33
CA ALA A 223 -9.32 -1.61 6.15
C ALA A 223 -8.10 -2.51 5.97
N TYR A 224 -7.54 -2.99 7.06
CA TYR A 224 -6.43 -3.93 7.06
C TYR A 224 -6.95 -5.25 7.59
N CYS A 225 -6.79 -6.33 6.84
CA CYS A 225 -7.30 -7.66 7.18
C CYS A 225 -6.16 -8.67 7.21
N TRP A 226 -6.20 -9.59 8.17
CA TRP A 226 -5.19 -10.63 8.35
C TRP A 226 -5.78 -12.02 8.22
N PHE A 227 -4.99 -12.93 7.65
CA PHE A 227 -5.40 -14.29 7.33
C PHE A 227 -4.28 -15.26 7.72
N ASP A 228 -4.62 -16.31 8.45
CA ASP A 228 -3.68 -17.39 8.83
C ASP A 228 -3.55 -18.48 7.74
N GLY A 229 -4.32 -18.35 6.65
CA GLY A 229 -4.33 -19.31 5.55
C GLY A 229 -3.04 -19.31 4.73
N THR A 230 -2.86 -20.34 3.91
CA THR A 230 -1.77 -20.42 2.93
C THR A 230 -2.28 -20.18 1.51
N LEU A 231 -1.58 -19.35 0.74
CA LEU A 231 -1.80 -19.19 -0.70
C LEU A 231 -0.75 -19.98 -1.48
N ASP A 232 -1.18 -21.07 -2.09
CA ASP A 232 -0.29 -21.99 -2.80
C ASP A 232 0.29 -21.36 -4.08
N PRO A 233 1.53 -21.73 -4.47
CA PRO A 233 2.15 -21.28 -5.71
C PRO A 233 1.29 -21.52 -6.95
N GLY A 234 1.21 -20.52 -7.82
CA GLY A 234 0.48 -20.56 -9.08
C GLY A 234 -1.05 -20.53 -8.96
N ARG A 235 -1.61 -20.49 -7.74
CA ARG A 235 -3.05 -20.59 -7.48
C ARG A 235 -3.69 -19.22 -7.25
N THR A 236 -4.94 -19.12 -7.66
CA THR A 236 -5.80 -17.95 -7.47
C THR A 236 -6.80 -18.21 -6.33
N TYR A 237 -6.98 -17.21 -5.48
CA TYR A 237 -7.93 -17.20 -4.38
C TYR A 237 -8.84 -15.98 -4.47
N ALA A 238 -10.12 -16.17 -4.19
CA ALA A 238 -11.11 -15.10 -4.07
C ALA A 238 -11.57 -14.99 -2.62
N PHE A 239 -11.96 -13.79 -2.19
CA PHE A 239 -12.62 -13.64 -0.90
C PHE A 239 -13.98 -14.36 -0.92
N ALA A 240 -14.27 -15.12 0.14
CA ALA A 240 -15.48 -15.93 0.27
C ALA A 240 -16.73 -15.10 0.57
N SER A 241 -16.55 -13.86 1.00
CA SER A 241 -17.61 -12.89 1.23
C SER A 241 -17.20 -11.56 0.62
N PRO A 242 -18.14 -10.76 0.10
CA PRO A 242 -17.82 -9.50 -0.52
C PRO A 242 -17.35 -8.48 0.52
N VAL A 243 -16.39 -7.66 0.12
CA VAL A 243 -16.04 -6.41 0.80
C VAL A 243 -17.04 -5.35 0.34
N ARG A 244 -17.78 -4.78 1.28
CA ARG A 244 -18.84 -3.82 1.00
C ARG A 244 -18.38 -2.40 1.29
N VAL A 245 -18.61 -1.53 0.32
CA VAL A 245 -18.39 -0.10 0.45
C VAL A 245 -19.63 0.67 0.04
N GLU A 246 -19.89 1.76 0.73
CA GLU A 246 -20.96 2.69 0.46
C GLU A 246 -20.44 3.78 -0.47
N VAL A 247 -21.29 4.21 -1.40
CA VAL A 247 -21.03 5.30 -2.34
C VAL A 247 -21.71 6.54 -1.79
N PRO A 248 -21.01 7.50 -1.18
CA PRO A 248 -21.62 8.72 -0.67
C PRO A 248 -22.42 9.48 -1.74
N ASP A 249 -23.48 10.18 -1.35
CA ASP A 249 -24.41 10.87 -2.27
C ASP A 249 -23.73 11.90 -3.20
N ALA A 250 -22.68 12.56 -2.69
CA ALA A 250 -21.91 13.55 -3.45
C ALA A 250 -20.85 12.91 -4.36
N THR A 251 -20.65 11.60 -4.37
CA THR A 251 -19.54 10.98 -5.11
C THR A 251 -19.78 11.05 -6.60
N VAL A 252 -18.92 11.76 -7.35
CA VAL A 252 -18.91 11.75 -8.84
C VAL A 252 -18.07 10.59 -9.37
N ASN A 253 -16.88 10.43 -8.81
CA ASN A 253 -15.92 9.38 -9.13
C ASN A 253 -15.27 8.88 -7.83
N GLY A 254 -14.86 7.62 -7.81
CA GLY A 254 -14.14 7.02 -6.70
C GLY A 254 -13.26 5.86 -7.14
N SER A 255 -12.56 5.25 -6.21
CA SER A 255 -11.85 4.00 -6.44
C SER A 255 -11.90 3.11 -5.21
N PHE A 256 -11.87 1.80 -5.47
CA PHE A 256 -11.63 0.77 -4.48
C PHE A 256 -10.29 0.14 -4.83
N GLN A 257 -9.38 0.09 -3.87
CA GLN A 257 -8.05 -0.45 -4.02
C GLN A 257 -7.83 -1.56 -2.99
N TYR A 258 -7.06 -2.57 -3.37
CA TYR A 258 -6.58 -3.58 -2.46
C TYR A 258 -5.16 -4.00 -2.81
N ASP A 259 -4.40 -4.37 -1.79
CA ASP A 259 -3.01 -4.80 -1.89
C ASP A 259 -2.80 -5.97 -0.94
N ALA A 260 -2.33 -7.10 -1.48
CA ALA A 260 -2.01 -8.28 -0.70
C ALA A 260 -0.52 -8.33 -0.38
N TYR A 261 -0.21 -8.36 0.91
CA TYR A 261 1.15 -8.36 1.41
C TYR A 261 1.36 -9.53 2.38
N LEU A 262 2.62 -9.84 2.68
CA LEU A 262 2.93 -10.91 3.63
C LEU A 262 2.73 -10.44 5.05
N SER A 263 2.01 -11.23 5.83
CA SER A 263 1.81 -10.94 7.25
C SER A 263 3.01 -11.40 8.05
N GLY A 264 3.54 -10.51 8.88
CA GLY A 264 4.62 -10.82 9.80
C GLY A 264 6.02 -10.53 9.21
N PRO A 265 7.08 -11.11 9.81
CA PRO A 265 8.44 -10.59 9.72
C PRO A 265 9.08 -10.41 8.35
N THR A 266 8.43 -10.90 7.31
CA THR A 266 8.98 -10.98 5.97
C THR A 266 8.62 -9.81 5.06
N GLY A 267 8.10 -8.70 5.60
CA GLY A 267 7.86 -7.50 4.80
C GLY A 267 7.19 -6.37 5.56
N ASN A 268 7.98 -5.49 6.14
CA ASN A 268 7.65 -4.10 6.52
C ASN A 268 6.45 -3.82 7.46
N GLY A 269 5.81 -4.82 8.06
CA GLY A 269 4.65 -4.61 8.95
C GLY A 269 4.66 -5.59 10.13
N GLU A 270 5.72 -5.55 10.94
CA GLU A 270 5.82 -6.35 12.15
C GLU A 270 5.25 -5.62 13.35
N ASP A 271 3.95 -5.59 13.45
CA ASP A 271 3.37 -5.46 14.76
C ASP A 271 2.05 -6.24 14.81
N PRO A 272 1.76 -6.95 15.91
CA PRO A 272 0.43 -7.53 16.11
C PRO A 272 -0.62 -6.44 15.87
N PRO A 273 -1.87 -6.80 15.50
CA PRO A 273 -2.91 -5.82 15.22
C PRO A 273 -2.99 -4.72 16.29
N THR A 274 -2.76 -5.03 17.56
CA THR A 274 -2.75 -4.07 18.67
C THR A 274 -1.57 -3.08 18.69
N ALA A 275 -0.38 -3.45 18.20
CA ALA A 275 0.78 -2.58 18.21
C ALA A 275 0.81 -1.66 16.97
N LEU A 276 0.40 -2.17 15.80
CA LEU A 276 0.13 -1.36 14.60
C LEU A 276 -1.07 -0.43 14.82
N THR A 277 -2.11 -0.82 15.55
CA THR A 277 -3.26 0.07 15.79
C THR A 277 -2.96 1.24 16.72
N THR A 278 -1.91 1.18 17.53
CA THR A 278 -1.44 2.34 18.30
C THR A 278 -0.51 3.26 17.50
N GLU A 279 0.24 2.73 16.52
CA GLU A 279 1.19 3.51 15.73
C GLU A 279 0.66 4.00 14.37
N LEU A 280 -0.16 3.19 13.67
CA LEU A 280 -0.70 3.52 12.35
C LEU A 280 -1.85 4.52 12.42
N ASP A 281 -2.76 4.38 13.40
CA ASP A 281 -3.80 5.35 13.75
C ASP A 281 -4.58 4.90 14.99
N PRO A 282 -4.49 5.59 16.15
CA PRO A 282 -5.24 5.25 17.37
C PRO A 282 -6.77 5.28 17.18
N GLY A 283 -7.28 5.83 16.08
CA GLY A 283 -8.69 5.83 15.68
C GLY A 283 -9.18 4.52 15.05
N MET A 284 -8.29 3.56 14.75
CA MET A 284 -8.69 2.31 14.09
C MET A 284 -9.66 1.47 14.95
N LYS A 285 -10.72 0.97 14.31
CA LYS A 285 -11.72 0.12 14.95
C LYS A 285 -11.69 -1.28 14.38
N ARG A 286 -11.69 -2.28 15.25
CA ARG A 286 -11.84 -3.67 14.83
C ARG A 286 -13.29 -3.93 14.38
N GLY A 287 -13.46 -4.65 13.27
CA GLY A 287 -14.78 -5.10 12.83
C GLY A 287 -15.41 -6.11 13.80
N THR A 288 -16.71 -6.32 13.70
CA THR A 288 -17.47 -7.14 14.66
C THR A 288 -18.22 -8.32 14.05
N GLY A 289 -18.33 -8.39 12.71
CA GLY A 289 -19.04 -9.47 12.04
C GLY A 289 -18.17 -10.70 11.71
N PRO A 290 -18.67 -11.59 10.82
CA PRO A 290 -17.97 -12.80 10.42
C PRO A 290 -16.59 -12.51 9.83
N GLU A 291 -15.67 -13.45 9.99
CA GLU A 291 -14.33 -13.34 9.43
C GLU A 291 -14.35 -13.33 7.90
N LEU A 292 -13.60 -12.42 7.31
CA LEU A 292 -13.31 -12.47 5.89
C LEU A 292 -12.38 -13.66 5.65
N THR A 293 -12.72 -14.53 4.72
CA THR A 293 -11.91 -15.73 4.38
C THR A 293 -11.65 -15.77 2.89
N VAL A 294 -10.68 -16.56 2.45
CA VAL A 294 -10.38 -16.78 1.04
C VAL A 294 -10.64 -18.23 0.63
N ARG A 295 -10.96 -18.44 -0.64
CA ARG A 295 -11.19 -19.76 -1.24
C ARG A 295 -10.52 -19.87 -2.60
N PRO A 296 -9.96 -21.04 -2.93
CA PRO A 296 -9.36 -21.25 -4.25
C PRO A 296 -10.41 -21.12 -5.35
N VAL A 297 -10.01 -20.49 -6.46
CA VAL A 297 -10.83 -20.35 -7.68
C VAL A 297 -10.38 -21.38 -8.70
N ALA A 298 -11.32 -21.95 -9.46
CA ALA A 298 -10.99 -22.82 -10.58
C ALA A 298 -10.57 -22.01 -11.82
N GLY A 299 -9.61 -22.52 -12.59
CA GLY A 299 -9.10 -21.85 -13.80
C GLY A 299 -8.02 -20.80 -13.52
N ASP A 300 -7.80 -19.90 -14.49
CA ASP A 300 -6.80 -18.83 -14.37
C ASP A 300 -7.21 -17.73 -13.38
N GLY A 301 -8.53 -17.56 -13.16
CA GLY A 301 -9.09 -16.61 -12.21
C GLY A 301 -9.18 -15.17 -12.71
N GLY A 302 -8.84 -14.92 -13.98
CA GLY A 302 -8.87 -13.60 -14.63
C GLY A 302 -7.48 -13.02 -14.93
N THR A 303 -7.44 -11.71 -15.14
CA THR A 303 -6.21 -10.95 -15.42
C THR A 303 -5.63 -10.41 -14.11
N PHE A 304 -4.31 -10.50 -13.96
CA PHE A 304 -3.59 -10.05 -12.78
C PHE A 304 -2.56 -8.99 -13.17
N GLY A 305 -2.28 -8.05 -12.27
CA GLY A 305 -1.29 -7.00 -12.50
C GLY A 305 0.12 -7.58 -12.70
N GLU A 306 0.91 -6.94 -13.58
CA GLU A 306 2.33 -7.28 -13.78
C GLU A 306 3.25 -6.60 -12.75
N GLU A 307 2.75 -5.62 -12.01
CA GLU A 307 3.43 -4.92 -10.91
C GLU A 307 2.70 -5.17 -9.58
N PHE A 308 3.42 -5.03 -8.47
CA PHE A 308 2.84 -5.16 -7.13
C PHE A 308 1.88 -3.99 -6.85
N GLY A 309 0.77 -4.25 -6.15
CA GLY A 309 -0.13 -3.19 -5.64
C GLY A 309 -1.07 -2.59 -6.68
N LEU A 310 -1.49 -3.37 -7.68
CA LEU A 310 -2.32 -2.89 -8.80
C LEU A 310 -3.80 -3.29 -8.72
N GLY A 311 -4.28 -3.74 -7.57
CA GLY A 311 -5.70 -4.04 -7.36
C GLY A 311 -6.56 -2.78 -7.29
N GLU A 312 -6.75 -2.03 -8.39
CA GLU A 312 -7.62 -0.86 -8.45
C GLU A 312 -8.89 -1.13 -9.27
N VAL A 313 -10.05 -0.89 -8.66
CA VAL A 313 -11.31 -0.70 -9.38
C VAL A 313 -11.64 0.78 -9.38
N ARG A 314 -11.80 1.37 -10.56
CA ARG A 314 -12.30 2.74 -10.71
C ARG A 314 -13.81 2.76 -10.80
N LEU A 315 -14.43 3.72 -10.14
CA LEU A 315 -15.87 3.88 -10.07
C LEU A 315 -16.27 5.25 -10.60
N SER A 316 -17.38 5.31 -11.34
CA SER A 316 -18.07 6.56 -11.66
C SER A 316 -19.57 6.39 -11.42
N THR A 317 -20.19 7.42 -10.86
CA THR A 317 -21.60 7.40 -10.50
C THR A 317 -22.44 8.10 -11.58
N THR A 318 -23.76 8.15 -11.41
CA THR A 318 -24.65 9.03 -12.18
C THR A 318 -24.62 10.48 -11.68
N GLN A 319 -23.86 10.80 -10.62
CA GLN A 319 -23.75 12.15 -10.08
C GLN A 319 -22.98 13.07 -11.01
N THR A 320 -23.31 14.36 -10.96
CA THR A 320 -22.66 15.43 -11.71
C THR A 320 -22.17 16.53 -10.77
N ALA A 321 -21.09 17.21 -11.14
CA ALA A 321 -20.68 18.46 -10.52
C ALA A 321 -20.69 19.57 -11.56
N ASP A 322 -21.09 20.76 -11.16
CA ASP A 322 -21.26 21.94 -12.02
C ASP A 322 -20.22 22.97 -11.56
N LEU A 323 -19.24 23.26 -12.41
CA LEU A 323 -18.06 24.04 -12.05
C LEU A 323 -18.03 25.39 -12.74
N VAL A 324 -18.31 26.42 -11.97
CA VAL A 324 -18.43 27.80 -12.43
C VAL A 324 -17.13 28.55 -12.17
N ALA A 325 -16.56 29.14 -13.23
CA ALA A 325 -15.43 30.05 -13.11
C ALA A 325 -15.93 31.48 -12.82
N GLY A 326 -15.25 32.19 -11.93
CA GLY A 326 -15.47 33.61 -11.66
C GLY A 326 -14.16 34.37 -11.65
N ALA A 327 -14.21 35.62 -12.12
CA ALA A 327 -13.07 36.52 -12.14
C ALA A 327 -13.51 37.96 -11.82
N GLY A 328 -12.69 38.64 -11.03
CA GLY A 328 -12.80 40.07 -10.80
C GLY A 328 -12.39 40.89 -12.02
N ARG A 329 -12.73 42.18 -12.00
CA ARG A 329 -12.27 43.14 -13.01
C ARG A 329 -10.84 43.59 -12.70
N VAL A 330 -10.02 43.74 -13.74
CA VAL A 330 -8.72 44.41 -13.64
C VAL A 330 -8.91 45.90 -13.84
N ALA A 331 -8.76 46.69 -12.80
CA ALA A 331 -8.86 48.15 -12.89
C ALA A 331 -7.67 48.83 -12.21
N GLY A 332 -7.20 49.93 -12.79
CA GLY A 332 -6.11 50.71 -12.24
C GLY A 332 -5.44 51.64 -13.24
N ARG A 333 -4.27 52.16 -12.86
CA ARG A 333 -3.45 53.02 -13.73
C ARG A 333 -2.25 52.25 -14.25
N THR A 334 -1.82 52.53 -15.47
CA THR A 334 -0.55 52.01 -16.00
C THR A 334 0.60 52.34 -15.04
N GLY A 335 1.42 51.34 -14.72
CA GLY A 335 2.50 51.38 -13.73
C GLY A 335 2.08 50.98 -12.30
N SER A 336 0.78 50.80 -12.01
CA SER A 336 0.31 50.33 -10.70
C SER A 336 0.17 48.81 -10.66
N THR A 337 -0.06 48.29 -9.45
CA THR A 337 -0.52 46.92 -9.23
C THR A 337 -1.98 46.91 -8.80
N THR A 338 -2.69 45.83 -9.08
CA THR A 338 -4.08 45.60 -8.64
C THR A 338 -4.26 44.15 -8.26
N ASP A 339 -5.07 43.89 -7.23
CA ASP A 339 -5.36 42.54 -6.76
C ASP A 339 -6.67 42.06 -7.39
N VAL A 340 -6.64 40.90 -8.04
CA VAL A 340 -7.77 40.35 -8.80
C VAL A 340 -8.18 39.03 -8.18
N THR A 341 -9.40 38.95 -7.67
CA THR A 341 -9.97 37.71 -7.12
C THR A 341 -10.48 36.81 -8.23
N PHE A 342 -10.14 35.54 -8.14
CA PHE A 342 -10.67 34.46 -8.97
C PHE A 342 -11.42 33.48 -8.08
N THR A 343 -12.48 32.89 -8.62
CA THR A 343 -13.31 31.93 -7.88
C THR A 343 -13.57 30.68 -8.71
N LEU A 344 -13.48 29.53 -8.07
CA LEU A 344 -13.97 28.26 -8.59
C LEU A 344 -15.12 27.82 -7.70
N ARG A 345 -16.33 27.75 -8.24
CA ARG A 345 -17.51 27.33 -7.50
C ARG A 345 -18.01 25.99 -8.01
N ASN A 346 -18.34 25.09 -7.10
CA ASN A 346 -19.13 23.92 -7.40
C ASN A 346 -20.61 24.23 -7.15
N ALA A 347 -21.36 24.57 -8.20
CA ALA A 347 -22.81 24.77 -8.13
C ALA A 347 -23.58 23.45 -8.14
N GLY A 348 -22.90 22.32 -8.37
CA GLY A 348 -23.51 21.01 -8.49
C GLY A 348 -23.59 20.23 -7.19
N PRO A 349 -24.37 19.13 -7.19
CA PRO A 349 -24.52 18.24 -6.04
C PRO A 349 -23.33 17.28 -5.83
N GLY A 350 -22.45 17.13 -6.82
CA GLY A 350 -21.30 16.21 -6.76
C GLY A 350 -20.02 16.85 -6.24
N ARG A 351 -19.29 16.17 -5.37
CA ARG A 351 -17.94 16.51 -4.91
C ARG A 351 -16.89 16.15 -5.97
N VAL A 352 -16.01 17.09 -6.28
CA VAL A 352 -14.88 16.89 -7.22
C VAL A 352 -13.54 17.13 -6.54
N PHE A 353 -12.48 16.52 -7.06
CA PHE A 353 -11.10 16.94 -6.69
C PHE A 353 -10.29 17.08 -7.97
N GLY A 354 -9.19 17.83 -7.87
CA GLY A 354 -8.26 18.03 -8.98
C GLY A 354 -8.80 18.99 -10.04
N SER A 355 -9.90 19.69 -9.76
CA SER A 355 -10.34 20.81 -10.57
C SER A 355 -9.52 22.05 -10.18
N SER A 356 -9.04 22.77 -11.18
CA SER A 356 -8.32 24.04 -11.02
C SER A 356 -8.87 25.10 -11.98
N LEU A 357 -8.41 26.34 -11.83
CA LEU A 357 -8.58 27.42 -12.78
C LEU A 357 -7.31 27.58 -13.59
N GLU A 358 -7.44 27.54 -14.90
CA GLU A 358 -6.46 28.05 -15.83
C GLU A 358 -6.73 29.54 -16.07
N ILE A 359 -5.78 30.39 -15.70
CA ILE A 359 -5.88 31.85 -15.74
C ILE A 359 -4.87 32.38 -16.76
N THR A 360 -5.37 33.04 -17.79
CA THR A 360 -4.61 33.83 -18.75
C THR A 360 -4.83 35.30 -18.46
N PRO A 361 -3.84 36.03 -17.90
CA PRO A 361 -3.98 37.47 -17.66
C PRO A 361 -4.24 38.25 -18.95
N PRO A 362 -4.98 39.38 -18.89
CA PRO A 362 -5.18 40.24 -20.05
C PRO A 362 -3.86 40.78 -20.62
N GLU A 363 -3.79 41.00 -21.94
CA GLU A 363 -2.63 41.61 -22.56
C GLU A 363 -2.31 42.98 -21.92
N GLY A 364 -1.03 43.25 -21.70
CA GLY A 364 -0.57 44.47 -21.02
C GLY A 364 -0.59 44.39 -19.49
N THR A 365 -0.84 43.21 -18.94
CA THR A 365 -0.69 42.91 -17.52
C THR A 365 0.31 41.78 -17.29
N ALA A 366 0.89 41.73 -16.09
CA ALA A 366 1.78 40.65 -15.67
C ALA A 366 1.49 40.28 -14.21
N VAL A 367 1.48 39.00 -13.86
CA VAL A 367 1.38 38.59 -12.45
C VAL A 367 2.67 38.98 -11.73
N VAL A 368 2.55 39.76 -10.66
CA VAL A 368 3.63 39.99 -9.71
C VAL A 368 3.67 38.74 -8.83
N GLU A 369 4.75 37.97 -8.95
CA GLU A 369 5.09 36.71 -8.24
C GLU A 369 3.93 36.06 -7.45
N PRO A 370 3.47 34.85 -7.83
CA PRO A 370 2.41 34.18 -7.07
C PRO A 370 2.88 34.04 -5.63
N THR A 371 2.16 34.63 -4.68
CA THR A 371 2.32 34.37 -3.25
C THR A 371 1.55 33.10 -2.91
N PRO A 372 2.16 32.12 -2.21
CA PRO A 372 3.49 32.14 -1.58
C PRO A 372 4.66 31.86 -2.55
N PRO A 373 5.90 32.26 -2.20
CA PRO A 373 7.09 32.07 -3.04
C PRO A 373 7.41 30.59 -3.33
N PRO A 374 8.23 30.32 -4.38
CA PRO A 374 8.92 29.05 -4.59
C PRO A 374 9.41 28.42 -3.31
N ASP A 375 8.87 27.25 -2.98
CA ASP A 375 9.56 26.26 -2.16
C ASP A 375 10.94 26.05 -2.81
N PRO A 376 12.03 26.55 -2.18
CA PRO A 376 13.36 26.47 -2.76
C PRO A 376 13.86 25.03 -2.85
N ASP A 377 13.22 24.11 -2.13
CA ASP A 377 13.66 22.72 -1.98
C ASP A 377 12.83 21.74 -2.84
N GLY A 378 11.72 22.20 -3.43
CA GLY A 378 10.90 21.41 -4.36
C GLY A 378 10.20 20.21 -3.72
N GLU A 379 10.08 20.16 -2.40
CA GLU A 379 9.51 19.02 -1.66
C GLU A 379 7.98 19.14 -1.50
N LEU A 380 7.42 20.33 -1.72
CA LEU A 380 6.00 20.65 -1.51
C LEU A 380 5.25 21.07 -2.79
N GLU A 381 5.57 20.53 -3.97
CA GLU A 381 4.85 20.82 -5.25
C GLU A 381 3.31 20.67 -5.16
N TRP A 382 2.79 19.97 -4.14
CA TRP A 382 1.38 19.70 -3.92
C TRP A 382 0.64 20.70 -3.01
N GLU A 383 1.32 21.66 -2.36
CA GLU A 383 0.70 22.68 -1.48
C GLU A 383 0.44 24.04 -2.15
N TRP A 384 0.74 24.16 -3.43
CA TRP A 384 0.64 25.42 -4.15
C TRP A 384 -0.77 25.73 -4.61
N GLU A 385 -1.29 26.88 -4.17
CA GLU A 385 -2.57 27.40 -4.68
C GLU A 385 -2.50 27.80 -6.16
N CYS A 386 -1.33 28.20 -6.67
CA CYS A 386 -1.12 28.67 -8.04
C CYS A 386 0.28 28.31 -8.58
N GLY A 387 0.35 27.70 -9.76
CA GLY A 387 1.58 27.43 -10.52
C GLY A 387 1.58 28.13 -11.89
N ARG A 388 2.76 28.50 -12.40
CA ARG A 388 2.88 29.11 -13.73
C ARG A 388 2.84 28.03 -14.83
N LEU A 389 2.04 28.25 -15.85
CA LEU A 389 2.02 27.47 -17.09
C LEU A 389 2.89 28.14 -18.16
N GLY A 390 3.29 27.36 -19.17
CA GLY A 390 3.92 27.90 -20.38
C GLY A 390 3.05 28.98 -21.04
N GLY A 391 3.67 29.92 -21.75
CA GLY A 391 2.92 30.97 -22.47
C GLY A 391 2.30 32.08 -21.60
N GLY A 392 2.61 32.15 -20.30
CA GLY A 392 2.14 33.23 -19.42
C GLY A 392 0.78 32.98 -18.77
N ALA A 393 0.24 31.77 -18.89
CA ALA A 393 -0.93 31.33 -18.13
C ALA A 393 -0.52 30.78 -16.74
N TYR A 394 -1.50 30.58 -15.86
CA TYR A 394 -1.34 30.08 -14.49
C TYR A 394 -2.41 29.02 -14.20
N THR A 395 -2.07 27.97 -13.47
CA THR A 395 -3.05 27.00 -12.94
C THR A 395 -3.20 27.24 -11.45
N CYS A 396 -4.41 27.45 -10.96
CA CYS A 396 -4.67 27.67 -9.55
C CYS A 396 -5.80 26.79 -9.02
N GLY A 397 -5.65 26.13 -7.88
CA GLY A 397 -6.68 25.26 -7.35
C GLY A 397 -6.62 25.05 -5.85
N PRO A 398 -7.69 24.51 -5.25
CA PRO A 398 -7.82 24.36 -3.80
C PRO A 398 -6.88 23.33 -3.16
N GLY A 399 -6.14 22.51 -3.93
CA GLY A 399 -5.35 21.38 -3.40
C GLY A 399 -6.17 20.25 -2.76
N ARG A 400 -7.50 20.42 -2.63
CA ARG A 400 -8.42 19.49 -1.97
C ARG A 400 -9.72 19.30 -2.76
N ALA A 401 -10.65 18.55 -2.18
CA ALA A 401 -12.01 18.43 -2.69
C ALA A 401 -12.72 19.79 -2.72
N LEU A 402 -13.50 20.03 -3.75
CA LEU A 402 -14.51 21.08 -3.78
C LEU A 402 -15.88 20.45 -3.49
N GLU A 403 -16.43 20.76 -2.32
CA GLU A 403 -17.71 20.24 -1.85
C GLU A 403 -18.91 20.82 -2.62
N PRO A 404 -20.08 20.15 -2.60
CA PRO A 404 -21.29 20.71 -3.18
C PRO A 404 -21.62 22.11 -2.62
N GLY A 405 -21.84 23.08 -3.50
CA GLY A 405 -22.12 24.48 -3.15
C GLY A 405 -20.89 25.31 -2.77
N GLU A 406 -19.72 24.69 -2.63
CA GLU A 406 -18.52 25.38 -2.18
C GLU A 406 -17.97 26.35 -3.22
N THR A 407 -17.42 27.47 -2.75
CA THR A 407 -16.64 28.40 -3.58
C THR A 407 -15.23 28.54 -3.03
N TRP A 408 -14.26 28.05 -3.77
CA TRP A 408 -12.85 28.34 -3.54
C TRP A 408 -12.48 29.68 -4.18
N ARG A 409 -11.59 30.43 -3.55
CA ARG A 409 -11.15 31.76 -3.99
C ARG A 409 -9.63 31.86 -3.89
N THR A 410 -9.03 32.53 -4.86
CA THR A 410 -7.62 32.95 -4.81
C THR A 410 -7.51 34.38 -5.35
N THR A 411 -6.40 35.05 -5.05
CA THR A 411 -6.14 36.42 -5.49
C THR A 411 -4.77 36.49 -6.15
N LEU A 412 -4.73 36.99 -7.39
CA LEU A 412 -3.47 37.29 -8.07
C LEU A 412 -3.24 38.79 -8.09
N ARG A 413 -2.01 39.21 -7.76
CA ARG A 413 -1.57 40.59 -7.93
C ARG A 413 -1.07 40.79 -9.35
N LEU A 414 -1.72 41.68 -10.10
CA LEU A 414 -1.34 42.02 -11.47
C LEU A 414 -0.68 43.40 -11.51
N ARG A 415 0.50 43.49 -12.14
CA ARG A 415 1.09 44.75 -12.58
C ARG A 415 0.46 45.16 -13.90
N LEU A 416 0.11 46.44 -14.01
CA LEU A 416 -0.54 47.02 -15.18
C LEU A 416 0.52 47.72 -16.04
N ASP A 417 1.09 46.99 -16.99
CA ASP A 417 2.27 47.43 -17.75
C ASP A 417 1.91 48.40 -18.89
N ARG A 418 0.76 48.16 -19.55
CA ARG A 418 0.30 48.98 -20.68
C ARG A 418 -1.20 48.85 -20.90
N ARG A 419 -1.79 49.88 -21.50
CA ARG A 419 -3.19 49.90 -21.91
C ARG A 419 -3.32 49.36 -23.33
N VAL A 420 -3.93 48.18 -23.50
CA VAL A 420 -4.18 47.57 -24.82
C VAL A 420 -5.67 47.63 -25.14
N ARG A 421 -6.01 48.01 -26.38
CA ARG A 421 -7.41 48.14 -26.81
C ARG A 421 -8.09 46.78 -26.87
N GLY A 422 -9.23 46.66 -26.19
CA GLY A 422 -9.99 45.40 -26.16
C GLY A 422 -9.25 44.27 -25.43
N ALA A 423 -8.29 44.60 -24.56
CA ALA A 423 -7.54 43.60 -23.80
C ALA A 423 -8.49 42.82 -22.89
N GLU A 424 -8.51 41.52 -23.09
CA GLU A 424 -9.31 40.59 -22.32
C GLU A 424 -8.43 39.42 -21.92
N GLY A 425 -8.50 39.04 -20.65
CA GLY A 425 -7.94 37.80 -20.15
C GLY A 425 -9.01 36.72 -20.07
N ARG A 426 -8.64 35.53 -19.61
CA ARG A 426 -9.57 34.41 -19.46
C ARG A 426 -9.28 33.66 -18.18
N ALA A 427 -10.32 33.31 -17.44
CA ALA A 427 -10.26 32.24 -16.43
C ALA A 427 -11.15 31.09 -16.90
N ALA A 428 -10.62 29.87 -16.89
CA ALA A 428 -11.32 28.67 -17.32
C ALA A 428 -11.12 27.53 -16.32
N VAL A 429 -12.13 26.71 -16.09
CA VAL A 429 -11.99 25.50 -15.28
C VAL A 429 -11.20 24.45 -16.07
N ALA A 430 -10.08 24.00 -15.50
CA ALA A 430 -9.35 22.84 -15.97
C ALA A 430 -9.91 21.57 -15.29
N LEU A 431 -10.47 20.68 -16.11
CA LEU A 431 -11.05 19.42 -15.64
C LEU A 431 -10.03 18.29 -15.67
N HIS A 432 -10.11 17.40 -14.68
CA HIS A 432 -9.27 16.20 -14.65
C HIS A 432 -9.66 15.22 -15.77
N SER A 433 -8.74 14.96 -16.72
CA SER A 433 -9.02 14.19 -17.94
C SER A 433 -9.49 12.74 -17.68
N THR A 434 -8.94 12.08 -16.67
CA THR A 434 -9.29 10.68 -16.33
C THR A 434 -10.41 10.54 -15.30
N ARG A 435 -10.88 11.65 -14.71
CA ARG A 435 -11.93 11.69 -13.67
C ARG A 435 -12.87 12.87 -13.92
N PRO A 436 -13.60 12.88 -15.04
CA PRO A 436 -14.39 14.05 -15.43
C PRO A 436 -15.50 14.33 -14.41
N ALA A 437 -15.74 15.62 -14.16
CA ALA A 437 -16.80 16.13 -13.29
C ALA A 437 -18.22 15.86 -13.81
N LYS A 438 -18.35 15.50 -15.10
CA LYS A 438 -19.62 15.39 -15.84
C LYS A 438 -20.47 16.65 -15.70
N ASP A 439 -19.84 17.78 -16.06
CA ASP A 439 -20.44 19.09 -15.94
C ASP A 439 -21.64 19.27 -16.87
N PRO A 440 -22.86 19.51 -16.36
CA PRO A 440 -24.04 19.73 -17.19
C PRO A 440 -24.06 21.11 -17.86
N HIS A 441 -23.28 22.08 -17.36
CA HIS A 441 -23.28 23.46 -17.83
C HIS A 441 -21.89 23.96 -18.26
N PRO A 442 -21.18 23.26 -19.16
CA PRO A 442 -19.79 23.57 -19.51
C PRO A 442 -19.54 24.99 -20.06
N GLY A 443 -20.59 25.75 -20.37
CA GLY A 443 -20.52 27.14 -20.84
C GLY A 443 -20.17 28.15 -19.75
N ASP A 444 -20.39 27.87 -18.47
CA ASP A 444 -20.02 28.76 -17.36
C ASP A 444 -18.66 28.40 -16.70
N ASN A 445 -18.02 27.36 -17.22
CA ASN A 445 -16.65 26.98 -16.89
C ASN A 445 -15.61 27.98 -17.42
N THR A 446 -16.01 29.04 -18.14
CA THR A 446 -15.12 30.07 -18.63
C THR A 446 -15.73 31.45 -18.40
N VAL A 447 -14.91 32.37 -17.92
CA VAL A 447 -15.29 33.78 -17.72
C VAL A 447 -14.22 34.71 -18.30
N PRO A 448 -14.63 35.78 -19.01
CA PRO A 448 -13.71 36.79 -19.48
C PRO A 448 -13.20 37.65 -18.32
N ILE A 449 -11.92 38.02 -18.38
CA ILE A 449 -11.32 38.96 -17.42
C ILE A 449 -11.32 40.34 -18.08
N SER A 450 -12.31 41.15 -17.70
CA SER A 450 -12.43 42.53 -18.22
C SER A 450 -11.36 43.47 -17.67
N THR A 451 -10.92 44.41 -18.50
CA THR A 451 -9.91 45.42 -18.15
C THR A 451 -10.44 46.85 -18.21
N GLU A 452 -10.02 47.66 -17.25
CA GLU A 452 -10.27 49.09 -17.17
C GLU A 452 -8.97 49.79 -16.72
N ILE A 453 -7.98 49.80 -17.62
CA ILE A 453 -6.67 50.39 -17.38
C ILE A 453 -6.64 51.82 -17.91
N THR A 454 -6.20 52.76 -17.07
CA THR A 454 -6.13 54.19 -17.36
C THR A 454 -4.68 54.70 -17.33
N GLY A 455 -4.41 55.84 -17.98
CA GLY A 455 -3.07 56.42 -18.06
C GLY A 455 -2.15 55.71 -19.06
N GLY A 456 -1.20 56.46 -19.64
CA GLY A 456 -0.33 55.99 -20.72
C GLY A 456 -1.01 55.94 -22.10
N PRO A 457 -0.23 55.70 -23.17
CA PRO A 457 -0.77 55.56 -24.52
C PRO A 457 -1.61 54.28 -24.65
N LEU A 458 -2.71 54.35 -25.41
CA LEU A 458 -3.49 53.19 -25.81
C LEU A 458 -2.78 52.51 -26.99
N VAL A 459 -2.45 51.23 -26.84
CA VAL A 459 -1.74 50.44 -27.85
C VAL A 459 -2.71 49.44 -28.49
N GLU A 460 -2.50 49.15 -29.78
CA GLU A 460 -3.21 48.04 -30.44
C GLU A 460 -2.75 46.68 -29.90
N PRO A 461 -3.62 45.65 -29.95
CA PRO A 461 -3.24 44.28 -29.61
C PRO A 461 -2.03 43.82 -30.42
N ALA A 462 -1.16 43.01 -29.81
CA ALA A 462 -0.16 42.30 -30.58
C ALA A 462 -0.89 41.36 -31.56
N GLU A 463 -0.62 41.50 -32.86
CA GLU A 463 -1.17 40.61 -33.88
C GLU A 463 -0.77 39.18 -33.54
N LYS A 464 -1.74 38.30 -33.23
CA LYS A 464 -1.47 36.87 -33.06
C LYS A 464 -0.85 36.41 -34.36
N ALA A 465 0.41 35.97 -34.32
CA ALA A 465 1.07 35.40 -35.49
C ALA A 465 0.13 34.34 -36.09
N ALA A 466 -0.34 34.58 -37.32
CA ALA A 466 -1.10 33.59 -38.06
C ALA A 466 -0.26 32.30 -38.11
N PRO A 467 -0.88 31.10 -38.01
CA PRO A 467 -0.15 29.89 -38.37
C PRO A 467 0.37 30.12 -39.79
N ALA A 468 1.67 29.94 -39.97
CA ALA A 468 2.34 30.17 -41.24
C ALA A 468 1.55 29.46 -42.35
N PRO A 469 1.14 30.15 -43.43
CA PRO A 469 0.53 29.46 -44.55
C PRO A 469 1.56 28.47 -45.09
N ASP A 470 1.18 27.20 -45.18
CA ASP A 470 1.90 26.19 -45.95
C ASP A 470 2.06 26.74 -47.37
N GLY A 471 3.24 27.28 -47.66
CA GLY A 471 3.57 27.87 -48.94
C GLY A 471 3.55 26.80 -50.04
N PRO A 472 2.92 27.07 -51.19
CA PRO A 472 2.87 26.13 -52.30
C PRO A 472 4.22 26.13 -53.03
N GLY A 473 5.12 25.24 -52.62
CA GLY A 473 6.29 24.85 -53.40
C GLY A 473 5.90 23.82 -54.47
N GLY A 474 5.42 24.30 -55.64
CA GLY A 474 5.46 23.51 -56.88
C GLY A 474 6.93 23.21 -57.21
N GLY A 475 7.36 21.96 -57.38
CA GLY A 475 7.15 21.10 -58.56
C GLY A 475 8.53 20.91 -59.24
N THR A 476 8.96 19.79 -59.82
CA THR A 476 8.30 18.55 -60.22
C THR A 476 9.39 17.56 -60.72
N THR A 477 9.04 16.26 -60.80
CA THR A 477 9.66 15.11 -61.52
C THR A 477 10.77 14.31 -60.78
N ALA A 478 10.75 12.97 -60.66
CA ALA A 478 9.96 11.92 -61.31
C ALA A 478 9.91 10.60 -60.49
N VAL A 479 8.71 10.01 -60.42
CA VAL A 479 8.32 8.62 -60.80
C VAL A 479 9.00 7.40 -60.12
N LEU A 480 8.14 6.46 -59.69
CA LEU A 480 8.32 5.09 -59.11
C LEU A 480 8.28 5.10 -57.56
N ALA A 481 7.39 4.39 -56.85
CA ALA A 481 6.62 3.20 -57.19
C ALA A 481 5.33 3.13 -56.34
N ALA A 482 4.23 2.73 -56.99
CA ALA A 482 3.15 2.02 -56.33
C ALA A 482 3.61 0.57 -56.05
N LEU A 483 3.03 -0.04 -55.00
CA LEU A 483 3.19 -1.42 -54.48
C LEU A 483 4.13 -1.56 -53.28
N ALA A 484 3.57 -1.47 -52.07
CA ALA A 484 3.98 -2.28 -50.91
C ALA A 484 2.97 -2.17 -49.75
N VAL A 485 1.71 -2.58 -49.99
CA VAL A 485 0.88 -3.13 -48.91
C VAL A 485 1.18 -4.62 -48.88
N GLY A 486 1.84 -5.10 -47.83
CA GLY A 486 2.13 -6.52 -47.61
C GLY A 486 3.62 -6.79 -47.44
N GLY A 487 4.16 -6.60 -46.22
CA GLY A 487 5.58 -6.86 -45.99
C GLY A 487 6.11 -6.62 -44.58
N VAL A 488 5.34 -6.91 -43.51
CA VAL A 488 5.89 -6.95 -42.13
C VAL A 488 5.59 -8.27 -41.39
N VAL A 489 4.89 -9.22 -42.03
CA VAL A 489 4.62 -10.55 -41.43
C VAL A 489 5.74 -11.59 -41.65
N ALA A 490 6.80 -11.26 -42.40
CA ALA A 490 7.84 -12.24 -42.79
C ALA A 490 9.22 -12.08 -42.10
N ALA A 491 9.35 -11.26 -41.05
CA ALA A 491 10.63 -11.11 -40.33
C ALA A 491 10.70 -11.88 -38.99
N VAL A 492 9.57 -12.36 -38.44
CA VAL A 492 9.55 -13.13 -37.18
C VAL A 492 9.56 -14.66 -37.43
N ALA A 493 9.18 -15.12 -38.63
CA ALA A 493 9.20 -16.54 -38.98
C ALA A 493 10.58 -17.10 -39.35
N ALA A 494 11.55 -16.25 -39.74
CA ALA A 494 12.91 -16.68 -40.07
C ALA A 494 13.83 -16.86 -38.85
N ALA A 495 13.54 -16.19 -37.72
CA ALA A 495 14.31 -16.33 -36.48
C ALA A 495 13.91 -17.58 -35.66
N LEU A 496 12.69 -18.11 -35.84
CA LEU A 496 12.21 -19.32 -35.16
C LEU A 496 12.47 -20.63 -35.93
N GLY A 497 12.79 -20.56 -37.23
CA GLY A 497 13.15 -21.72 -38.06
C GLY A 497 14.59 -22.24 -37.88
N ILE A 498 15.52 -21.38 -37.47
CA ILE A 498 16.96 -21.72 -37.38
C ILE A 498 17.32 -22.41 -36.05
N ARG A 499 16.48 -22.31 -35.00
CA ARG A 499 16.69 -23.00 -33.72
C ARG A 499 16.25 -24.48 -33.73
N ARG A 500 15.42 -24.93 -34.68
CA ARG A 500 14.93 -26.33 -34.73
C ARG A 500 15.80 -27.30 -35.54
N ILE A 501 16.80 -26.82 -36.29
CA ILE A 501 17.67 -27.67 -37.13
C ILE A 501 19.01 -28.00 -36.44
N ARG A 502 19.37 -27.36 -35.33
CA ARG A 502 20.58 -27.69 -34.54
C ARG A 502 20.41 -28.76 -33.45
N ALA A 503 19.20 -29.27 -33.22
CA ALA A 503 18.93 -30.32 -32.22
C ALA A 503 18.76 -31.74 -32.81
N ARG A 504 19.03 -31.93 -34.10
CA ARG A 504 19.02 -33.25 -34.74
C ARG A 504 20.16 -33.35 -35.74
N ARG A 505 21.38 -33.61 -35.25
CA ARG A 505 22.51 -34.25 -35.96
C ARG A 505 23.78 -34.12 -35.12
N THR A 506 24.03 -35.14 -34.29
CA THR A 506 25.31 -35.87 -34.23
C THR A 506 25.11 -37.14 -33.38
N PRO A 507 25.84 -38.22 -33.69
CA PRO A 507 25.52 -39.61 -33.32
C PRO A 507 25.61 -39.94 -31.84
#